data_AF-A0A0T9QQL3-F1
#
_entry.id   AF-A0A0T9QQL3-F1
#
_cell.length_a   1.000
_cell.length_b   1.000
_cell.length_c   1.000
_cell.angle_alpha   90.00
_cell.angle_beta   90.00
_cell.angle_gamma   90.00
#
_symmetry.space_group_name_H-M   'P 1'
#
loop_
_entity.id
_entity.type
_entity.pdbx_description
1 polymer ?
#
loop_
_entity_poly.entity_id
_entity_poly.type
_entity_poly.pdbx_seq_one_letter_code
_entity_poly.pdbx_strand_id
1 'polypeptide(L)'
;MQKTIHKTDGKDQARRLTAMLMLHHGDTVSDVAKTLCCARSSLGRWVNWFTFYGLEGLKSLPPGRGRRWPFEQICALLRQLIKHSPSDFGYQRSHWSTELLAIKINECSDVMDAPS
;
A
#
# COMPACT_ATOMS: atom_id res chain seq x y z
N MET A 1 -3.95 -21.22 16.38
CA MET A 1 -3.93 -19.73 16.38
C MET A 1 -2.96 -19.10 17.39
N GLN A 2 -2.60 -19.74 18.49
CA GLN A 2 -1.64 -19.15 19.44
C GLN A 2 -0.23 -18.91 18.85
N LYS A 3 0.26 -19.82 18.00
CA LYS A 3 1.60 -19.72 17.39
C LYS A 3 1.77 -18.55 16.42
N THR A 4 0.69 -17.97 15.88
CA THR A 4 0.76 -16.86 14.91
C THR A 4 0.89 -15.49 15.57
N ILE A 5 0.52 -15.34 16.85
CA ILE A 5 0.59 -14.04 17.55
C ILE A 5 2.05 -13.61 17.76
N HIS A 6 2.92 -14.57 18.13
CA HIS A 6 4.32 -14.30 18.44
C HIS A 6 5.19 -13.95 17.23
N LYS A 7 4.68 -14.07 15.99
CA LYS A 7 5.41 -13.77 14.74
C LYS A 7 4.86 -12.55 13.99
N THR A 8 4.10 -11.70 14.67
CA THR A 8 3.32 -10.63 14.02
C THR A 8 4.11 -9.33 13.96
N ASP A 9 4.43 -8.88 12.75
CA ASP A 9 5.28 -7.71 12.44
C ASP A 9 4.59 -6.34 12.66
N GLY A 10 3.46 -6.31 13.37
CA GLY A 10 2.67 -5.09 13.58
C GLY A 10 1.81 -5.13 14.83
N LYS A 11 1.93 -4.09 15.68
CA LYS A 11 1.14 -3.92 16.92
C LYS A 11 -0.37 -4.00 16.67
N ASP A 12 -0.85 -3.42 15.56
CA ASP A 12 -2.26 -3.44 15.20
C ASP A 12 -2.76 -4.82 14.76
N GLN A 13 -1.95 -5.56 14.00
CA GLN A 13 -2.32 -6.91 13.58
C GLN A 13 -2.39 -7.84 14.79
N ALA A 14 -1.43 -7.76 15.72
CA ALA A 14 -1.48 -8.52 16.97
C ALA A 14 -2.75 -8.19 17.77
N ARG A 15 -3.10 -6.91 17.91
CA ARG A 15 -4.33 -6.47 18.60
C ARG A 15 -5.60 -7.03 17.97
N ARG A 16 -5.70 -7.03 16.63
CA ARG A 16 -6.83 -7.61 15.90
C ARG A 16 -6.93 -9.12 16.08
N LEU A 17 -5.80 -9.83 16.06
CA LEU A 17 -5.75 -11.28 16.29
C LEU A 17 -6.18 -11.63 17.71
N THR A 18 -5.73 -10.85 18.72
CA THR A 18 -6.20 -11.00 20.10
C THR A 18 -7.70 -10.79 20.20
N ALA A 19 -8.26 -9.79 19.50
CA ALA A 19 -9.71 -9.58 19.45
C ALA A 19 -10.46 -10.81 18.92
N MET A 20 -10.00 -11.40 17.80
CA MET A 20 -10.62 -12.61 17.25
C MET A 20 -10.52 -13.81 18.19
N LEU A 21 -9.40 -13.96 18.89
CA LEU A 21 -9.24 -15.02 19.87
C LEU A 21 -10.20 -14.87 21.03
N MET A 22 -10.31 -13.68 21.62
CA MET A 22 -11.24 -13.41 22.71
C MET A 22 -12.69 -13.70 22.31
N LEU A 23 -13.11 -13.20 21.15
CA LEU A 23 -14.44 -13.49 20.61
C LEU A 23 -14.68 -15.00 20.39
N HIS A 24 -13.68 -15.72 19.88
CA HIS A 24 -13.76 -17.18 19.72
C HIS A 24 -13.85 -17.93 21.06
N HIS A 25 -13.29 -17.39 22.14
CA HIS A 25 -13.42 -17.96 23.49
C HIS A 25 -14.77 -17.65 24.16
N GLY A 26 -15.63 -16.87 23.50
CA GLY A 26 -16.97 -16.54 23.98
C GLY A 26 -17.08 -15.17 24.67
N ASP A 27 -16.00 -14.37 24.68
CA ASP A 27 -16.07 -13.00 25.22
C ASP A 27 -17.04 -12.15 24.39
N THR A 28 -17.80 -11.28 25.06
CA THR A 28 -18.72 -10.40 24.34
C THR A 28 -17.98 -9.27 23.64
N VAL A 29 -18.54 -8.72 22.57
CA VAL A 29 -17.99 -7.54 21.87
C VAL A 29 -17.72 -6.37 22.83
N SER A 30 -18.56 -6.20 23.87
CA SER A 30 -18.39 -5.16 24.88
C SER A 30 -17.17 -5.41 25.77
N ASP A 31 -16.93 -6.66 26.17
CA ASP A 31 -15.80 -7.02 27.02
C ASP A 31 -14.49 -6.92 26.24
N VAL A 32 -14.47 -7.41 24.99
CA VAL A 32 -13.32 -7.27 24.10
C VAL A 32 -12.99 -5.79 23.86
N ALA A 33 -14.00 -4.94 23.64
CA ALA A 33 -13.80 -3.51 23.42
C ALA A 33 -13.16 -2.81 24.63
N LYS A 34 -13.60 -3.19 25.84
CA LYS A 34 -13.03 -2.69 27.10
C LYS A 34 -11.60 -3.19 27.31
N THR A 35 -11.37 -4.50 27.18
CA THR A 35 -10.05 -5.13 27.38
C THR A 35 -9.02 -4.59 26.41
N LEU A 36 -9.39 -4.42 25.14
CA LEU A 36 -8.49 -3.88 24.13
C LEU A 36 -8.53 -2.36 24.03
N CYS A 37 -9.30 -1.64 24.84
CA CYS A 37 -9.48 -0.18 24.77
C CYS A 37 -9.76 0.34 23.35
N CYS A 38 -10.71 -0.27 22.63
CA CYS A 38 -11.10 0.14 21.27
C CYS A 38 -12.61 0.37 21.15
N ALA A 39 -13.01 1.17 20.16
CA ALA A 39 -14.43 1.35 19.86
C ALA A 39 -15.08 0.05 19.35
N ARG A 40 -16.36 -0.18 19.72
CA ARG A 40 -17.15 -1.32 19.22
C ARG A 40 -17.24 -1.37 17.68
N SER A 41 -17.24 -0.21 17.03
CA SER A 41 -17.24 -0.09 15.57
C SER A 41 -15.92 -0.55 14.92
N SER A 42 -14.80 -0.49 15.66
CA SER A 42 -13.53 -1.05 15.20
C SER A 42 -13.59 -2.58 15.21
N LEU A 43 -14.13 -3.18 16.27
CA LEU A 43 -14.33 -4.63 16.35
C LEU A 43 -15.23 -5.13 15.22
N GLY A 44 -16.36 -4.46 14.97
CA GLY A 44 -17.24 -4.81 13.85
C GLY A 44 -16.52 -4.80 12.50
N ARG A 45 -15.68 -3.78 12.24
CA ARG A 45 -14.84 -3.74 11.03
C ARG A 45 -13.85 -4.90 10.96
N TRP A 46 -13.18 -5.22 12.06
CA TRP A 46 -12.20 -6.31 12.09
C TRP A 46 -12.87 -7.66 11.87
N VAL A 47 -14.06 -7.89 12.46
CA VAL A 47 -14.86 -9.09 12.24
C VAL A 47 -15.24 -9.19 10.78
N ASN A 48 -15.74 -8.11 10.17
CA ASN A 48 -16.06 -8.10 8.74
C ASN A 48 -14.83 -8.44 7.88
N TRP A 49 -13.67 -7.82 8.15
CA TRP A 49 -12.44 -8.13 7.42
C TRP A 49 -12.02 -9.58 7.56
N PHE A 50 -12.14 -10.16 8.75
CA PHE A 50 -11.85 -11.57 8.99
C PHE A 50 -12.83 -12.48 8.24
N THR A 51 -14.14 -12.16 8.25
CA THR A 51 -15.15 -12.94 7.55
C THR A 51 -14.94 -12.94 6.03
N PHE A 52 -14.57 -11.81 5.44
CA PHE A 52 -14.37 -11.69 3.99
C PHE A 52 -12.99 -12.14 3.51
N TYR A 53 -11.93 -11.90 4.28
CA TYR A 53 -10.54 -12.06 3.82
C TYR A 53 -9.69 -12.96 4.73
N GLY A 54 -10.27 -13.57 5.76
CA GLY A 54 -9.56 -14.41 6.72
C GLY A 54 -8.45 -13.67 7.47
N LEU A 55 -7.34 -14.37 7.71
CA LEU A 55 -6.17 -13.81 8.41
C LEU A 55 -5.47 -12.70 7.63
N GLU A 56 -5.56 -12.72 6.29
CA GLU A 56 -4.98 -11.69 5.43
C GLU A 56 -5.65 -10.33 5.65
N GLY A 57 -6.97 -10.31 5.88
CA GLY A 57 -7.73 -9.09 6.19
C GLY A 57 -7.32 -8.40 7.49
N LEU A 58 -6.62 -9.11 8.38
CA LEU A 58 -6.17 -8.55 9.67
C LEU A 58 -4.77 -7.93 9.60
N LYS A 59 -4.00 -8.21 8.54
CA LYS A 59 -2.67 -7.63 8.33
C LYS A 59 -2.75 -6.12 8.22
N SER A 60 -1.76 -5.43 8.78
CA SER A 60 -1.61 -3.99 8.55
C SER A 60 -0.94 -3.76 7.21
N LEU A 61 -1.50 -2.88 6.41
CA LEU A 61 -0.81 -2.33 5.26
C LEU A 61 0.32 -1.41 5.74
N PRO A 62 1.43 -1.30 5.00
CA PRO A 62 2.48 -0.36 5.33
C PRO A 62 1.90 1.06 5.43
N PRO A 63 2.27 1.83 6.46
CA PRO A 63 1.74 3.17 6.64
C PRO A 63 2.18 4.09 5.49
N GLY A 64 1.25 4.92 5.02
CA GLY A 64 1.50 5.92 3.98
C GLY A 64 0.93 5.55 2.62
N ARG A 65 0.98 6.51 1.70
CA ARG A 65 0.60 6.28 0.30
C ARG A 65 1.66 5.39 -0.33
N GLY A 66 1.24 4.32 -1.01
CA GLY A 66 2.14 3.54 -1.86
C GLY A 66 2.90 4.49 -2.80
N ARG A 67 4.18 4.20 -3.04
CA ARG A 67 5.03 5.02 -3.89
C ARG A 67 4.36 5.12 -5.28
N ARG A 68 3.85 6.30 -5.62
CA ARG A 68 3.14 6.54 -6.90
C ARG A 68 3.98 6.19 -8.12
N TRP A 69 5.29 6.25 -7.97
CA TRP A 69 6.23 6.15 -9.06
C TRP A 69 7.12 4.91 -8.89
N PRO A 70 6.95 3.87 -9.71
CA PRO A 70 7.82 2.70 -9.70
C PRO A 70 9.23 3.12 -10.14
N PHE A 71 10.13 3.19 -9.16
CA PHE A 71 11.50 3.66 -9.36
C PHE A 71 12.23 2.95 -10.49
N GLU A 72 12.06 1.63 -10.58
CA GLU A 72 12.69 0.81 -11.61
C GLU A 72 12.24 1.19 -13.02
N GLN A 73 10.95 1.50 -13.18
CA GLN A 73 10.38 1.93 -14.46
C GLN A 73 10.91 3.32 -14.85
N ILE A 74 10.95 4.27 -13.90
CA ILE A 74 11.56 5.58 -14.16
C ILE A 74 13.03 5.44 -14.56
N CYS A 75 13.80 4.64 -13.82
CA CYS A 75 15.21 4.42 -14.14
C CYS A 75 15.40 3.77 -15.52
N ALA A 76 14.52 2.84 -15.90
CA ALA A 76 14.53 2.25 -17.23
C ALA A 76 14.23 3.29 -18.32
N LEU A 77 13.20 4.13 -18.14
CA LEU A 77 12.85 5.20 -19.06
C LEU A 77 13.98 6.23 -19.20
N LEU A 78 14.53 6.70 -18.08
CA LEU A 78 15.68 7.62 -18.08
C LEU A 78 16.86 7.05 -18.87
N ARG A 79 17.20 5.76 -18.68
CA ARG A 79 18.27 5.09 -19.42
C ARG A 79 18.03 5.04 -20.93
N GLN A 80 16.78 5.04 -21.39
CA GLN A 80 16.48 5.12 -22.82
C GLN A 80 16.52 6.56 -23.32
N LEU A 81 15.94 7.52 -22.57
CA LEU A 81 15.91 8.93 -22.97
C LEU A 81 17.30 9.52 -23.15
N ILE A 82 18.26 9.20 -22.27
CA ILE A 82 19.64 9.72 -22.37
C ILE A 82 20.41 9.21 -23.60
N LYS A 83 19.94 8.16 -24.28
CA LYS A 83 20.56 7.67 -25.53
C LYS A 83 20.19 8.53 -26.73
N HIS A 84 19.18 9.39 -26.57
CA HIS A 84 18.62 10.23 -27.61
C HIS A 84 18.79 11.70 -27.21
N SER A 85 18.77 12.58 -28.21
CA SER A 85 18.71 14.01 -27.97
C SER A 85 17.26 14.45 -27.75
N PRO A 86 16.99 15.51 -26.96
CA PRO A 86 15.63 16.04 -26.86
C PRO A 86 15.05 16.47 -28.22
N SER A 87 15.90 16.84 -29.17
CA SER A 87 15.49 17.17 -30.54
C SER A 87 14.89 16.00 -31.29
N ASP A 88 15.31 14.75 -30.98
CA ASP A 88 14.73 13.53 -31.54
C ASP A 88 13.24 13.38 -31.15
N PHE A 89 12.80 14.07 -30.10
CA PHE A 89 11.42 14.10 -29.61
C PHE A 89 10.69 15.42 -29.94
N GLY A 90 11.26 16.27 -30.79
CA GLY A 90 10.65 17.53 -31.21
C GLY A 90 10.90 18.73 -30.27
N TYR A 91 11.76 18.58 -29.25
CA TYR A 91 12.12 19.71 -28.38
C TYR A 91 13.25 20.56 -28.99
N GLN A 92 13.13 21.89 -28.90
CA GLN A 92 14.14 22.85 -29.40
C GLN A 92 15.42 22.91 -28.53
N ARG A 93 15.58 22.04 -27.54
CA ARG A 93 16.74 22.01 -26.63
C ARG A 93 17.77 20.99 -27.09
N SER A 94 19.06 21.33 -26.95
CA SER A 94 20.17 20.43 -27.28
C SER A 94 20.51 19.44 -26.16
N HIS A 95 20.03 19.66 -24.93
CA HIS A 95 20.34 18.84 -23.77
C HIS A 95 19.10 18.58 -22.92
N TRP A 96 19.11 17.44 -22.25
CA TRP A 96 18.11 17.11 -21.23
C TRP A 96 18.29 18.01 -20.00
N SER A 97 17.22 18.71 -19.62
CA SER A 97 17.09 19.27 -18.27
C SER A 97 16.21 18.36 -17.41
N THR A 98 16.33 18.47 -16.09
CA THR A 98 15.45 17.72 -15.16
C THR A 98 13.98 17.99 -15.43
N GLU A 99 13.63 19.24 -15.75
CA GLU A 99 12.28 19.65 -16.12
C GLU A 99 11.80 18.96 -17.41
N LEU A 100 12.63 18.93 -18.44
CA LEU A 100 12.27 18.33 -19.73
C LEU A 100 12.15 16.80 -19.62
N LEU A 101 13.02 16.17 -18.83
CA LEU A 101 12.90 14.75 -18.50
C LEU A 101 11.61 14.45 -17.73
N ALA A 102 11.24 15.30 -16.77
CA ALA A 102 10.00 15.13 -16.01
C ALA A 102 8.77 15.24 -16.91
N ILE A 103 8.73 16.23 -17.81
CA ILE A 103 7.66 16.37 -18.80
C ILE A 103 7.57 15.10 -19.67
N LYS A 104 8.69 14.65 -20.21
CA LYS A 104 8.68 13.48 -21.12
C LYS A 104 8.30 12.19 -20.40
N ILE A 105 8.74 12.01 -19.16
CA ILE A 105 8.37 10.85 -18.32
C ILE A 105 6.88 10.88 -18.00
N ASN A 106 6.30 12.06 -17.70
CA ASN A 106 4.86 12.19 -17.47
C ASN A 106 4.06 11.85 -18.73
N GLU A 107 4.47 12.35 -19.92
CA GLU A 107 3.85 11.98 -21.19
C GLU A 107 3.86 10.46 -21.42
N CYS A 108 5.00 9.79 -21.16
CA CYS A 108 5.11 8.35 -21.29
C CYS A 108 4.29 7.58 -20.25
N SER A 109 4.13 8.12 -19.03
CA SER A 109 3.38 7.50 -17.95
C SER A 109 1.87 7.65 -18.14
N ASP A 110 1.38 8.80 -18.60
CA ASP A 110 -0.05 9.05 -18.85
C ASP A 110 -0.58 8.17 -19.99
N VAL A 111 0.25 7.83 -20.98
CA VAL A 111 -0.12 6.89 -22.06
C VAL A 111 -0.26 5.45 -21.54
N MET A 112 0.40 5.10 -20.43
CA MET A 112 0.34 3.75 -19.84
C MET A 112 -0.83 3.54 -18.87
N ASP A 113 -1.41 4.61 -18.31
CA ASP A 113 -2.55 4.57 -17.39
C ASP A 113 -3.92 4.74 -18.11
N ALA A 114 -3.93 4.82 -19.44
CA ALA A 114 -5.18 4.87 -20.22
C ALA A 114 -5.86 3.49 -20.25
N PRO A 115 -7.09 3.34 -19.73
CA PRO A 115 -7.81 2.07 -19.80
C PRO A 115 -8.13 1.74 -21.26
N SER A 116 -7.73 0.56 -21.70
CA SER A 116 -8.14 -0.05 -22.98
C SER A 116 -9.62 -0.44 -22.96
#